data_AF-A0A2H9NH80-F1
#
_entry.id   AF-A0A2H9NH80-F1
#
_cell.length_a   1.000
_cell.length_b   1.000
_cell.length_c   1.000
_cell.angle_alpha   90.00
_cell.angle_beta   90.00
_cell.angle_gamma   90.00
#
_symmetry.space_group_name_H-M   'P 1'
#
loop_
_entity.id
_entity.type
_entity.pdbx_description
1 polymer ?
#
loop_
_entity_poly.entity_id
_entity_poly.type
_entity_poly.pdbx_seq_one_letter_code
_entity_poly.pdbx_strand_id
1 'polypeptide(L)'
;MTDFNIKIVNIVATAALGIRISLEKMVEHLEGSDYEPEQFPGLVYRIKDPKSATLIFSSGKIVCTGARSVKDVNTAIKKVVKVLEEKKLGSPKKYKIEVQNIVASAQIPARLDLDKIAFEVENSEYEPNQFPGLIYRTKDPKAALLLFGSGKIICAGTRKIEDVEYVINHLLKVLKSIGALKKPLK
;
A
#
# COMPACT_ATOMS: atom_id res chain seq x y z
N MET A 1 8.07 -8.23 22.93
CA MET A 1 7.49 -7.18 22.07
C MET A 1 8.64 -6.51 21.33
N THR A 2 8.44 -6.15 20.07
CA THR A 2 9.48 -5.51 19.25
C THR A 2 9.44 -3.99 19.44
N ASP A 3 10.56 -3.40 19.86
CA ASP A 3 10.65 -1.99 20.32
C ASP A 3 10.67 -0.93 19.19
N PHE A 4 10.06 -1.21 18.04
CA PHE A 4 10.05 -0.24 16.92
C PHE A 4 8.68 -0.11 16.28
N ASN A 5 8.39 1.10 15.81
CA ASN A 5 7.10 1.48 15.28
C ASN A 5 6.97 1.07 13.81
N ILE A 6 5.96 0.25 13.50
CA ILE A 6 5.53 -0.06 12.13
C ILE A 6 4.44 0.93 11.75
N LYS A 7 4.67 1.69 10.67
CA LYS A 7 3.74 2.69 10.17
C LYS A 7 3.22 2.30 8.80
N ILE A 8 1.91 2.17 8.66
CA ILE A 8 1.27 2.05 7.35
C ILE A 8 1.42 3.36 6.58
N VAL A 9 2.01 3.30 5.39
CA VAL A 9 2.25 4.47 4.54
C VAL A 9 1.27 4.55 3.38
N ASN A 10 0.76 3.41 2.91
CA ASN A 10 -0.20 3.33 1.84
C ASN A 10 -0.99 2.02 1.90
N ILE A 11 -2.27 2.08 1.56
CA ILE A 11 -3.13 0.93 1.30
C ILE A 11 -3.75 1.11 -0.08
N VAL A 12 -3.62 0.09 -0.92
CA VAL A 12 -4.36 -0.04 -2.18
C VAL A 12 -5.47 -1.05 -1.97
N ALA A 13 -6.70 -0.65 -2.29
CA ALA A 13 -7.86 -1.50 -2.17
C ALA A 13 -8.78 -1.35 -3.37
N THR A 14 -9.60 -2.36 -3.61
CA THR A 14 -10.57 -2.37 -4.70
C THR A 14 -11.96 -2.69 -4.21
N ALA A 15 -12.96 -2.17 -4.91
CA ALA A 15 -14.34 -2.63 -4.78
C ALA A 15 -14.93 -2.86 -6.17
N ALA A 16 -15.78 -3.87 -6.30
CA ALA A 16 -16.62 -4.06 -7.47
C ALA A 16 -18.06 -3.76 -7.08
N LEU A 17 -18.63 -2.68 -7.62
CA LEU A 17 -19.98 -2.24 -7.29
C LEU A 17 -21.09 -3.08 -7.95
N GLY A 18 -20.74 -3.92 -8.93
CA GLY A 18 -21.69 -4.79 -9.62
C GLY A 18 -22.68 -4.05 -10.53
N ILE A 19 -22.41 -2.78 -10.85
CA ILE A 19 -23.22 -1.93 -11.70
C ILE A 19 -22.33 -1.17 -12.68
N ARG A 20 -22.84 -0.82 -13.86
CA ARG A 20 -22.15 0.13 -14.75
C ARG A 20 -22.35 1.56 -14.26
N ILE A 21 -21.36 2.40 -14.51
CA ILE A 21 -21.34 3.81 -14.12
C ILE A 21 -21.07 4.64 -15.38
N SER A 22 -21.88 5.68 -15.62
CA SER A 22 -21.52 6.72 -16.58
C SER A 22 -20.55 7.69 -15.91
N LEU A 23 -19.30 7.66 -16.33
CA LEU A 23 -18.23 8.50 -15.79
C LEU A 23 -18.44 9.96 -16.21
N GLU A 24 -19.02 10.17 -17.39
CA GLU A 24 -19.39 11.48 -17.95
C GLU A 24 -20.40 12.18 -17.04
N LYS A 25 -21.41 11.48 -16.54
CA LYS A 25 -22.37 12.06 -15.58
C LYS A 25 -21.78 12.19 -14.17
N MET A 26 -20.82 11.33 -13.83
CA MET A 26 -20.26 11.29 -12.49
C MET A 26 -19.32 12.47 -12.21
N VAL A 27 -18.55 12.91 -13.21
CA VAL A 27 -17.62 14.04 -13.09
C VAL A 27 -18.34 15.34 -12.71
N GLU A 28 -19.59 15.51 -13.17
CA GLU A 28 -20.46 16.66 -12.85
C GLU A 28 -20.82 16.76 -11.35
N HIS A 29 -20.56 15.71 -10.56
CA HIS A 29 -20.96 15.62 -9.15
C HIS A 29 -19.80 15.35 -8.19
N LEU A 30 -18.58 15.23 -8.72
CA LEU A 30 -17.38 14.99 -7.95
C LEU A 30 -16.41 16.16 -8.15
N GLU A 31 -16.47 17.15 -7.27
CA GLU A 31 -15.53 18.27 -7.29
C GLU A 31 -14.08 17.77 -7.18
N GLY A 32 -13.21 18.28 -8.07
CA GLY A 32 -11.81 17.85 -8.14
C GLY A 32 -11.63 16.43 -8.68
N SER A 33 -12.58 15.96 -9.49
CA SER A 33 -12.38 14.78 -10.33
C SER A 33 -11.92 15.14 -11.74
N ASP A 34 -11.06 14.31 -12.30
CA ASP A 34 -10.51 14.43 -13.65
C ASP A 34 -10.96 13.21 -14.46
N TYR A 35 -11.50 13.41 -15.66
CA TYR A 35 -11.87 12.32 -16.57
C TYR A 35 -11.52 12.68 -18.02
N GLU A 36 -10.45 12.06 -18.52
CA GLU A 36 -9.96 12.19 -19.89
C GLU A 36 -9.78 10.79 -20.47
N PRO A 37 -10.83 10.16 -21.04
CA PRO A 37 -10.81 8.76 -21.45
C PRO A 37 -9.75 8.42 -22.50
N GLU A 38 -9.35 9.41 -23.32
CA GLU A 38 -8.25 9.28 -24.29
C GLU A 38 -6.87 9.14 -23.63
N GLN A 39 -6.71 9.65 -22.40
CA GLN A 39 -5.47 9.56 -21.63
C GLN A 39 -5.52 8.41 -20.62
N PHE A 40 -6.66 8.22 -19.95
CA PHE A 40 -6.86 7.20 -18.95
C PHE A 40 -8.33 6.76 -18.86
N PRO A 41 -8.65 5.46 -18.91
CA PRO A 41 -10.03 4.96 -19.02
C PRO A 41 -10.89 5.09 -17.76
N GLY A 42 -10.36 5.64 -16.66
CA GLY A 42 -11.07 5.80 -15.40
C GLY A 42 -11.18 7.26 -14.98
N LEU A 43 -12.23 7.59 -14.23
CA LEU A 43 -12.35 8.88 -13.56
C LEU A 43 -11.43 8.88 -12.33
N VAL A 44 -10.58 9.90 -12.21
CA VAL A 44 -9.66 10.11 -11.10
C VAL A 44 -10.30 11.07 -10.09
N TYR A 45 -10.71 10.58 -8.93
CA TYR A 45 -11.30 11.40 -7.87
C TYR A 45 -10.34 11.57 -6.70
N ARG A 46 -9.95 12.82 -6.39
CA ARG A 46 -9.00 13.12 -5.30
C ARG A 46 -9.74 13.61 -4.07
N ILE A 47 -9.61 12.89 -2.97
CA ILE A 47 -10.25 13.20 -1.69
C ILE A 47 -9.20 13.83 -0.77
N LYS A 48 -9.50 15.02 -0.22
CA LYS A 48 -8.61 15.72 0.72
C LYS A 48 -8.59 15.07 2.11
N ASP A 49 -9.76 14.66 2.60
CA ASP A 49 -9.94 14.03 3.91
C ASP A 49 -10.93 12.85 3.85
N PRO A 50 -10.50 11.59 4.08
CA PRO A 50 -9.10 11.19 4.23
C PRO A 50 -8.33 11.35 2.91
N LYS A 51 -7.07 11.78 3.01
CA LYS A 51 -6.21 11.99 1.83
C LYS A 51 -6.08 10.69 1.04
N SER A 52 -6.68 10.64 -0.14
CA SER A 52 -6.70 9.46 -1.01
C SER A 52 -7.02 9.83 -2.46
N ALA A 53 -6.70 8.93 -3.38
CA ALA A 53 -7.16 8.98 -4.76
C ALA A 53 -8.00 7.74 -5.06
N THR A 54 -9.13 7.94 -5.71
CA THR A 54 -10.07 6.89 -6.09
C THR A 54 -10.23 6.88 -7.60
N LEU A 55 -9.86 5.78 -8.23
CA LEU A 55 -10.03 5.56 -9.66
C LEU A 55 -11.35 4.80 -9.86
N ILE A 56 -12.26 5.37 -10.64
CA ILE A 56 -13.60 4.83 -10.87
C ILE A 56 -13.70 4.44 -12.34
N PHE A 57 -14.05 3.18 -12.60
CA PHE A 57 -14.17 2.67 -13.96
C PHE A 57 -15.64 2.50 -14.34
N SER A 58 -15.96 2.64 -15.62
CA SER A 58 -17.33 2.48 -16.15
C SER A 58 -17.93 1.09 -15.89
N SER A 59 -17.09 0.08 -15.63
CA SER A 59 -17.47 -1.26 -15.20
C SER A 59 -18.01 -1.35 -13.77
N GLY A 60 -17.93 -0.28 -12.98
CA GLY A 60 -18.23 -0.30 -11.56
C GLY A 60 -17.08 -0.75 -10.67
N LYS A 61 -15.90 -1.02 -11.24
CA LYS A 61 -14.68 -1.23 -10.46
C LYS A 61 -14.22 0.10 -9.89
N ILE A 62 -13.85 0.08 -8.63
CA ILE A 62 -13.24 1.19 -7.91
C ILE A 62 -11.87 0.74 -7.39
N VAL A 63 -10.85 1.58 -7.55
CA VAL A 63 -9.52 1.39 -6.96
C VAL A 63 -9.23 2.59 -6.05
N CYS A 64 -9.02 2.35 -4.77
CA CYS A 64 -8.62 3.37 -3.80
C CYS A 64 -7.13 3.21 -3.47
N THR A 65 -6.37 4.32 -3.50
CA THR A 65 -4.95 4.38 -3.14
C THR A 65 -4.64 5.66 -2.35
N GLY A 66 -3.51 5.69 -1.65
CA GLY A 66 -3.04 6.83 -0.86
C GLY A 66 -3.54 6.85 0.58
N ALA A 67 -4.55 6.03 0.92
CA ALA A 67 -5.08 5.89 2.25
C ALA A 67 -4.05 5.22 3.20
N ARG A 68 -4.10 5.56 4.50
CA ARG A 68 -3.18 5.00 5.51
C ARG A 68 -3.84 4.04 6.50
N SER A 69 -5.15 3.84 6.38
CA SER A 69 -5.90 2.89 7.19
C SER A 69 -7.04 2.26 6.38
N VAL A 70 -7.48 1.08 6.80
CA VAL A 70 -8.64 0.41 6.20
C VAL A 70 -9.90 1.25 6.39
N LYS A 71 -10.01 1.98 7.50
CA LYS A 71 -11.12 2.92 7.76
C LYS A 71 -11.17 4.04 6.72
N ASP A 72 -10.01 4.59 6.35
CA ASP A 72 -9.92 5.67 5.35
C ASP A 72 -10.31 5.17 3.96
N VAL A 73 -9.83 3.97 3.58
CA VAL A 73 -10.27 3.29 2.34
C VAL A 73 -11.79 3.15 2.31
N ASN A 74 -12.37 2.64 3.39
CA ASN A 74 -13.82 2.46 3.50
C ASN A 74 -14.56 3.79 3.35
N THR A 75 -14.05 4.85 3.97
CA THR A 75 -14.63 6.19 3.89
C THR A 75 -14.57 6.74 2.47
N ALA A 76 -13.42 6.61 1.79
CA ALA A 76 -13.23 7.05 0.42
C ALA A 76 -14.20 6.36 -0.55
N ILE A 77 -14.29 5.03 -0.49
CA ILE A 77 -15.20 4.26 -1.36
C ILE A 77 -16.67 4.57 -1.05
N LYS A 78 -17.04 4.73 0.23
CA LYS A 78 -18.40 5.11 0.62
C LYS A 78 -18.80 6.51 0.12
N LYS A 79 -17.87 7.46 0.05
CA LYS A 79 -18.13 8.79 -0.55
C LYS A 79 -18.56 8.66 -2.02
N VAL A 80 -17.86 7.82 -2.78
CA VAL A 80 -18.21 7.55 -4.19
C VAL A 80 -19.59 6.90 -4.29
N VAL A 81 -19.87 5.88 -3.49
CA VAL A 81 -21.17 5.20 -3.49
C VAL A 81 -22.31 6.14 -3.12
N LYS A 82 -22.10 7.00 -2.11
CA LYS A 82 -23.09 8.00 -1.69
C LYS A 82 -23.47 8.94 -2.84
N VAL A 83 -22.49 9.42 -3.61
CA VAL A 83 -22.75 10.28 -4.77
C VAL A 83 -23.54 9.53 -5.85
N LEU A 84 -23.21 8.27 -6.12
CA LEU A 84 -23.97 7.45 -7.08
C LEU A 84 -25.46 7.34 -6.69
N GLU A 85 -25.72 7.09 -5.41
CA GLU A 85 -27.08 6.92 -4.88
C GLU A 85 -27.86 8.24 -4.86
N GLU A 86 -27.28 9.31 -4.29
CA GLU A 86 -27.92 10.62 -4.18
C GLU A 86 -28.25 11.24 -5.54
N LYS A 87 -27.41 10.99 -6.54
CA LYS A 87 -27.57 11.50 -7.90
C LYS A 87 -28.30 10.53 -8.83
N LYS A 88 -28.79 9.41 -8.30
CA LYS A 88 -29.52 8.37 -9.05
C LYS A 88 -28.72 7.86 -10.26
N LEU A 89 -27.40 7.88 -10.17
CA LEU A 89 -26.47 7.35 -11.18
C LEU A 89 -26.21 5.84 -11.02
N GLY A 90 -26.60 5.29 -9.86
CA GLY A 90 -26.50 3.87 -9.57
C GLY A 90 -26.84 3.58 -8.12
N SER A 91 -27.34 2.36 -7.84
CA SER A 91 -27.62 1.91 -6.47
C SER A 91 -27.00 0.53 -6.27
N PRO A 92 -25.70 0.47 -5.89
CA PRO A 92 -25.02 -0.79 -5.67
C PRO A 92 -25.54 -1.45 -4.38
N LYS A 93 -26.25 -2.58 -4.50
CA LYS A 93 -26.89 -3.25 -3.35
C LYS A 93 -25.91 -3.78 -2.31
N LYS A 94 -24.83 -4.44 -2.77
CA LYS A 94 -23.76 -5.01 -1.93
C LYS A 94 -22.47 -5.03 -2.72
N TYR A 95 -21.37 -4.65 -2.07
CA TYR A 95 -20.02 -4.75 -2.62
C TYR A 95 -19.05 -5.10 -1.49
N LYS A 96 -17.94 -5.77 -1.82
CA LYS A 96 -16.83 -6.02 -0.90
C LYS A 96 -15.68 -5.09 -1.24
N ILE A 97 -15.03 -4.59 -0.19
CA ILE A 97 -13.76 -3.87 -0.30
C ILE A 97 -12.66 -4.88 -0.01
N GLU A 98 -11.74 -5.03 -0.94
CA GLU A 98 -10.64 -5.97 -0.87
C GLU A 98 -9.31 -5.22 -0.89
N VAL A 99 -8.49 -5.42 0.14
CA VAL A 99 -7.14 -4.88 0.18
C VAL A 99 -6.27 -5.67 -0.80
N GLN A 100 -5.68 -4.95 -1.75
CA GLN A 100 -4.82 -5.53 -2.79
C GLN A 100 -3.34 -5.43 -2.44
N ASN A 101 -2.96 -4.37 -1.73
CA ASN A 101 -1.58 -4.13 -1.32
C ASN A 101 -1.53 -3.22 -0.10
N ILE A 102 -0.65 -3.53 0.84
CA ILE A 102 -0.28 -2.68 1.96
C ILE A 102 1.19 -2.34 1.82
N VAL A 103 1.51 -1.06 1.99
CA VAL A 103 2.89 -0.59 2.11
C VAL A 103 3.07 -0.04 3.51
N ALA A 104 4.10 -0.52 4.20
CA ALA A 104 4.46 -0.09 5.53
C ALA A 104 5.94 0.30 5.59
N SER A 105 6.25 1.20 6.52
CA SER A 105 7.61 1.58 6.85
C SER A 105 7.90 1.24 8.31
N ALA A 106 9.10 0.76 8.60
CA ALA A 106 9.61 0.57 9.95
C ALA A 106 11.01 1.17 10.07
N GLN A 107 11.39 1.53 11.29
CA GLN A 107 12.73 2.03 11.61
C GLN A 107 13.32 1.19 12.74
N ILE A 108 14.35 0.41 12.43
CA ILE A 108 15.12 -0.32 13.44
C ILE A 108 16.08 0.66 14.13
N PRO A 109 16.23 0.62 15.46
CA PRO A 109 17.21 1.44 16.18
C PRO A 109 18.65 0.91 16.07
N ALA A 110 19.06 0.52 14.86
CA ALA A 110 20.39 -0.01 14.54
C ALA A 110 20.70 0.20 13.05
N ARG A 111 21.99 0.22 12.69
CA ARG A 111 22.40 0.18 11.28
C ARG A 111 22.39 -1.25 10.76
N LEU A 112 22.14 -1.39 9.47
CA LEU A 112 22.14 -2.70 8.80
C LEU A 112 23.43 -2.89 8.01
N ASP A 113 24.03 -4.07 8.17
CA ASP A 113 25.14 -4.52 7.34
C ASP A 113 24.61 -5.15 6.04
N LEU A 114 24.39 -4.33 5.00
CA LEU A 114 23.73 -4.79 3.77
C LEU A 114 24.56 -5.83 3.00
N ASP A 115 25.89 -5.69 2.98
CA ASP A 115 26.78 -6.68 2.35
C ASP A 115 26.67 -8.04 3.03
N LYS A 116 26.65 -8.06 4.37
CA LYS A 116 26.47 -9.29 5.15
C LYS A 116 25.10 -9.93 4.89
N ILE A 117 24.04 -9.12 4.86
CA ILE A 117 22.69 -9.61 4.57
C ILE A 117 22.63 -10.20 3.16
N ALA A 118 23.23 -9.53 2.16
CA ALA A 118 23.29 -10.03 0.79
C ALA A 118 24.01 -11.37 0.67
N PHE A 119 25.07 -11.55 1.47
CA PHE A 119 25.85 -12.78 1.48
C PHE A 119 25.15 -13.94 2.20
N GLU A 120 24.50 -13.70 3.34
CA GLU A 120 23.96 -14.76 4.21
C GLU A 120 22.46 -15.04 4.06
N VAL A 121 21.69 -14.10 3.48
CA VAL A 121 20.23 -14.23 3.40
C VAL A 121 19.81 -14.57 1.98
N GLU A 122 19.22 -15.75 1.79
CA GLU A 122 18.64 -16.15 0.52
C GLU A 122 17.51 -15.21 0.08
N ASN A 123 17.30 -15.11 -1.24
CA ASN A 123 16.29 -14.22 -1.84
C ASN A 123 16.52 -12.75 -1.48
N SER A 124 17.78 -12.38 -1.25
CA SER A 124 18.22 -10.99 -1.16
C SER A 124 19.01 -10.58 -2.40
N GLU A 125 18.83 -9.34 -2.83
CA GLU A 125 19.48 -8.73 -3.98
C GLU A 125 20.02 -7.36 -3.54
N TYR A 126 21.33 -7.13 -3.66
CA TYR A 126 21.97 -5.87 -3.29
C TYR A 126 22.96 -5.42 -4.36
N GLU A 127 22.57 -4.39 -5.11
CA GLU A 127 23.37 -3.79 -6.18
C GLU A 127 23.46 -2.27 -5.92
N PRO A 128 24.37 -1.82 -5.03
CA PRO A 128 24.39 -0.44 -4.53
C PRO A 128 24.59 0.62 -5.62
N ASN A 129 25.22 0.25 -6.75
CA ASN A 129 25.40 1.13 -7.90
C ASN A 129 24.10 1.36 -8.69
N GLN A 130 23.11 0.46 -8.57
CA GLN A 130 21.80 0.57 -9.22
C GLN A 130 20.72 1.07 -8.26
N PHE A 131 20.74 0.58 -7.02
CA PHE A 131 19.76 0.93 -5.99
C PHE A 131 20.42 0.91 -4.59
N PRO A 132 20.27 1.97 -3.76
CA PRO A 132 20.98 2.08 -2.48
C PRO A 132 20.48 1.14 -1.37
N GLY A 133 19.36 0.43 -1.58
CA GLY A 133 18.81 -0.52 -0.61
C GLY A 133 18.99 -1.96 -1.07
N LEU A 134 18.92 -2.89 -0.11
CA LEU A 134 18.82 -4.32 -0.41
C LEU A 134 17.36 -4.70 -0.58
N ILE A 135 17.05 -5.49 -1.60
CA ILE A 135 15.72 -6.05 -1.85
C ILE A 135 15.68 -7.45 -1.27
N TYR A 136 14.78 -7.72 -0.33
CA TYR A 136 14.57 -9.05 0.25
C TYR A 136 13.13 -9.51 -0.03
N ARG A 137 12.96 -10.73 -0.53
CA ARG A 137 11.64 -11.26 -0.90
C ARG A 137 11.26 -12.47 -0.05
N THR A 138 10.06 -12.44 0.53
CA THR A 138 9.49 -13.57 1.26
C THR A 138 8.46 -14.29 0.39
N LYS A 139 8.35 -15.62 0.57
CA LYS A 139 7.38 -16.45 -0.15
C LYS A 139 6.04 -16.55 0.58
N ASP A 140 6.06 -16.71 1.90
CA ASP A 140 4.85 -16.84 2.73
C ASP A 140 5.02 -16.19 4.12
N PRO A 141 4.27 -15.10 4.44
CA PRO A 141 3.46 -14.31 3.50
C PRO A 141 4.32 -13.73 2.38
N LYS A 142 3.75 -13.59 1.17
CA LYS A 142 4.45 -12.98 0.04
C LYS A 142 4.65 -11.49 0.29
N ALA A 143 5.91 -11.04 0.32
CA ALA A 143 6.26 -9.62 0.48
C ALA A 143 7.60 -9.30 -0.20
N ALA A 144 7.79 -8.02 -0.49
CA ALA A 144 9.07 -7.45 -0.86
C ALA A 144 9.46 -6.40 0.19
N LEU A 145 10.65 -6.53 0.75
CA LEU A 145 11.23 -5.61 1.71
C LEU A 145 12.39 -4.87 1.05
N LEU A 146 12.43 -3.56 1.26
CA LEU A 146 13.58 -2.71 0.93
C LEU A 146 14.27 -2.36 2.24
N LEU A 147 15.51 -2.81 2.40
CA LEU A 147 16.33 -2.60 3.58
C LEU A 147 17.38 -1.53 3.28
N PHE A 148 17.50 -0.54 4.15
CA PHE A 148 18.49 0.51 4.02
C PHE A 148 19.50 0.43 5.16
N GLY A 149 20.78 0.75 4.89
CA GLY A 149 21.85 0.72 5.90
C GLY A 149 21.61 1.66 7.11
N SER A 150 20.62 2.56 7.03
CA SER A 150 20.15 3.40 8.13
C SER A 150 19.21 2.70 9.12
N GLY A 151 18.84 1.44 8.89
CA GLY A 151 17.82 0.73 9.69
C GLY A 151 16.39 0.96 9.22
N LYS A 152 16.18 1.80 8.20
CA LYS A 152 14.87 1.97 7.57
C LYS A 152 14.49 0.72 6.77
N ILE A 153 13.25 0.30 6.91
CA ILE A 153 12.64 -0.80 6.18
C ILE A 153 11.37 -0.31 5.50
N ILE A 154 11.18 -0.66 4.23
CA ILE A 154 9.89 -0.56 3.54
C ILE A 154 9.40 -1.96 3.24
N CYS A 155 8.20 -2.32 3.68
CA CYS A 155 7.55 -3.59 3.37
C CYS A 155 6.36 -3.32 2.43
N ALA A 156 6.28 -4.08 1.33
CA ALA A 156 5.19 -4.00 0.37
C ALA A 156 4.79 -5.40 -0.13
N GLY A 157 3.59 -5.51 -0.70
CA GLY A 157 3.11 -6.74 -1.36
C GLY A 157 2.18 -7.60 -0.52
N THR A 158 2.04 -7.30 0.78
CA THR A 158 1.10 -7.98 1.67
C THR A 158 -0.33 -7.46 1.49
N ARG A 159 -1.32 -8.24 1.94
CA ARG A 159 -2.75 -7.86 1.89
C ARG A 159 -3.40 -7.72 3.25
N LYS A 160 -2.73 -8.14 4.32
CA LYS A 160 -3.19 -8.05 5.70
C LYS A 160 -2.15 -7.29 6.53
N ILE A 161 -2.63 -6.55 7.54
CA ILE A 161 -1.74 -5.76 8.41
C ILE A 161 -0.89 -6.70 9.27
N GLU A 162 -1.49 -7.81 9.70
CA GLU A 162 -0.85 -8.86 10.49
C GLU A 162 0.33 -9.50 9.73
N ASP A 163 0.20 -9.66 8.42
CA ASP A 163 1.27 -10.19 7.56
C ASP A 163 2.48 -9.22 7.51
N VAL A 164 2.24 -7.91 7.56
CA VAL A 164 3.32 -6.90 7.62
C VAL A 164 4.13 -7.09 8.90
N GLU A 165 3.44 -7.17 10.03
CA GLU A 165 4.07 -7.34 11.34
C GLU A 165 4.84 -8.67 11.40
N TYR A 166 4.22 -9.75 10.94
CA TYR A 166 4.87 -11.06 10.87
C TYR A 166 6.16 -11.02 10.06
N VAL A 167 6.11 -10.48 8.84
CA VAL A 167 7.25 -10.43 7.92
C VAL A 167 8.39 -9.59 8.49
N ILE A 168 8.10 -8.42 9.07
CA ILE A 168 9.14 -7.55 9.65
C ILE A 168 9.74 -8.19 10.92
N ASN A 169 8.92 -8.81 11.77
CA ASN A 169 9.40 -9.52 12.95
C ASN A 169 10.25 -10.75 12.58
N HIS A 170 9.88 -11.47 11.53
CA HIS A 170 10.67 -12.59 11.00
C HIS A 170 12.04 -12.11 10.50
N LEU A 171 12.06 -11.06 9.66
CA LEU A 171 13.30 -10.46 9.18
C LEU A 171 14.22 -10.10 10.36
N LEU A 172 13.70 -9.49 11.42
CA LEU A 172 14.51 -9.12 12.56
C LEU A 172 15.16 -10.29 13.30
N LYS A 173 14.48 -11.43 13.35
CA LYS A 173 15.08 -12.65 13.92
C LYS A 173 16.28 -13.09 13.07
N VAL A 174 16.13 -13.07 11.74
CA VAL A 174 17.21 -13.38 10.79
C VAL A 174 18.36 -12.39 10.93
N LEU A 175 18.09 -11.08 10.95
CA LEU A 175 19.13 -10.05 11.09
C LEU A 175 19.92 -10.19 12.40
N LYS A 176 19.25 -10.58 13.49
CA LYS A 176 19.89 -10.85 14.78
C LYS A 176 20.73 -12.12 14.74
N SER A 177 20.23 -13.21 14.15
CA SER A 177 20.96 -14.49 14.11
C SER A 177 22.24 -14.40 13.30
N ILE A 178 22.27 -13.61 12.23
CA ILE A 178 23.47 -13.37 11.43
C ILE A 178 24.34 -12.22 11.96
N GLY A 179 23.92 -11.53 13.03
CA GLY A 179 24.66 -10.38 13.57
C GLY A 179 24.82 -9.21 12.59
N ALA A 180 23.81 -8.95 11.75
CA ALA A 180 23.81 -7.85 10.78
C ALA A 180 23.38 -6.49 11.37
N LEU A 181 23.07 -6.44 12.67
CA LEU A 181 22.70 -5.22 13.38
C LEU A 181 23.93 -4.55 14.00
N LYS A 182 24.30 -3.37 13.47
CA LYS A 182 25.42 -2.55 13.96
C LYS A 182 24.89 -1.45 14.89
N LYS A 183 25.70 -1.04 15.88
CA LYS A 183 25.37 0.11 16.75
C LYS A 183 25.10 1.36 15.90
N PRO A 184 24.12 2.22 16.27
CA PRO A 184 23.94 3.51 15.63
C PRO A 184 25.23 4.33 15.72
N LEU A 185 25.57 5.08 14.66
CA LEU A 185 26.65 6.05 14.74
C LEU A 185 26.27 7.09 15.80
N LYS A 186 27.20 7.38 16.71
CA LYS A 186 27.07 8.48 17.69
C LYS A 186 26.95 9.82 16.96
#